data_AF-A0A1S1Y7V3-F1
#
_entry.id   AF-A0A1S1Y7V3-F1
#
_cell.length_a   1.000
_cell.length_b   1.000
_cell.length_c   1.000
_cell.angle_alpha   90.00
_cell.angle_beta   90.00
_cell.angle_gamma   90.00
#
_symmetry.space_group_name_H-M   'P 1'
#
loop_
_entity.id
_entity.type
_entity.pdbx_description
1 polymer ?
#
loop_
_entity_poly.entity_id
_entity_poly.type
_entity_poly.pdbx_seq_one_letter_code
_entity_poly.pdbx_strand_id
1 'polypeptide(L)'
;MSSELIKGELLPDQQEAVLKLIGDIQAQLPFLIDLSIEDRKGLPKMGGKSRAFVDQGLALATQNTGILPRIFDLDEYRADVEMVRNLEPLMMAMRQLMKKMKDTFLAAGSDAYTQTLVVYQSAKLAGKDGSLDEHLDSLGKRFARKTPGSSSDNNPK
;
A
#
# COMPACT_ATOMS: atom_id res chain seq x y z
N MET A 1 -9.40 -15.92 25.47
CA MET A 1 -9.83 -16.44 24.16
C MET A 1 -8.90 -15.83 23.13
N SER A 2 -7.82 -16.50 22.71
CA SER A 2 -7.09 -16.07 21.51
C SER A 2 -7.95 -16.43 20.32
N SER A 3 -8.56 -15.43 19.69
CA SER A 3 -9.23 -15.65 18.41
C SER A 3 -8.15 -15.69 17.34
N GLU A 4 -7.83 -16.88 16.85
CA GLU A 4 -7.05 -17.02 15.61
C GLU A 4 -7.80 -16.31 14.48
N LEU A 5 -7.23 -15.24 13.93
CA LEU A 5 -7.86 -14.41 12.91
C LEU A 5 -7.73 -15.00 11.51
N ILE A 6 -6.68 -15.78 11.24
CA ILE A 6 -6.43 -16.40 9.92
C ILE A 6 -6.19 -17.91 10.05
N LYS A 7 -6.74 -18.67 9.09
CA LYS A 7 -6.40 -20.09 8.90
C LYS A 7 -5.97 -20.30 7.46
N GLY A 8 -4.73 -20.73 7.25
CA GLY A 8 -4.18 -20.98 5.92
C GLY A 8 -2.66 -20.96 5.93
N GLU A 9 -2.07 -21.52 4.89
CA GLU A 9 -0.62 -21.53 4.66
C GLU A 9 -0.35 -21.01 3.25
N LEU A 10 0.76 -20.27 3.09
CA LEU A 10 1.29 -19.93 1.79
C LEU A 10 2.43 -20.90 1.48
N LEU A 11 2.19 -21.84 0.58
CA LEU A 11 3.21 -22.82 0.18
C LEU A 11 4.28 -22.17 -0.71
N PRO A 12 5.53 -22.66 -0.71
CA PRO A 12 6.61 -22.10 -1.53
C PRO A 12 6.24 -21.97 -3.01
N ASP A 13 5.67 -23.03 -3.60
CA ASP A 13 5.27 -23.04 -5.02
C ASP A 13 4.18 -22.01 -5.33
N GLN A 14 3.28 -21.75 -4.38
CA GLN A 14 2.23 -20.73 -4.52
C GLN A 14 2.84 -19.33 -4.47
N GLN A 15 3.82 -19.10 -3.59
CA GLN A 15 4.54 -17.83 -3.51
C GLN A 15 5.31 -17.56 -4.81
N GLU A 16 6.04 -18.55 -5.33
CA GLU A 16 6.77 -18.43 -6.58
C GLU A 16 5.84 -18.16 -7.77
N ALA A 17 4.72 -18.90 -7.86
CA ALA A 17 3.73 -18.68 -8.91
C ALA A 17 3.14 -17.25 -8.87
N VAL A 18 2.84 -16.72 -7.69
CA VAL A 18 2.34 -15.34 -7.56
C VAL A 18 3.41 -14.31 -7.94
N LEU A 19 4.67 -14.52 -7.54
CA LEU A 19 5.78 -13.64 -7.93
C LEU A 19 5.98 -13.64 -9.45
N LYS A 20 5.88 -14.81 -10.09
CA LYS A 20 5.92 -14.92 -11.55
C LYS A 20 4.78 -14.14 -12.20
N LEU A 21 3.55 -14.27 -11.71
CA LEU A 21 2.40 -13.53 -12.24
C LEU A 21 2.57 -12.01 -12.11
N ILE A 22 3.20 -11.53 -11.03
CA ILE A 22 3.54 -10.10 -10.89
C ILE A 22 4.53 -9.69 -11.99
N GLY A 23 5.56 -10.50 -12.26
CA GLY A 23 6.49 -10.27 -13.37
C GLY A 23 5.80 -10.28 -14.74
N ASP A 24 4.90 -11.23 -14.97
CA ASP A 24 4.12 -11.33 -16.21
C ASP A 24 3.23 -10.08 -16.41
N ILE A 25 2.61 -9.55 -15.34
CA ILE A 25 1.84 -8.29 -15.40
C ILE A 25 2.73 -7.11 -15.81
N GLN A 26 3.94 -7.00 -15.25
CA GLN A 26 4.88 -5.93 -15.64
C GLN A 26 5.30 -6.06 -17.10
N ALA A 27 5.56 -7.27 -17.58
CA ALA A 27 5.92 -7.52 -18.97
C ALA A 27 4.80 -7.14 -19.96
N GLN A 28 3.53 -7.28 -19.56
CA GLN A 28 2.38 -6.87 -20.38
C GLN A 28 2.13 -5.35 -20.37
N LEU A 29 2.78 -4.61 -19.46
CA LEU A 29 2.62 -3.18 -19.29
C LEU A 29 3.98 -2.48 -19.44
N PRO A 30 4.62 -2.53 -20.62
CA PRO A 30 5.99 -2.05 -20.83
C PRO A 30 6.15 -0.52 -20.68
N PHE A 31 5.04 0.20 -20.54
CA PHE A 31 4.97 1.66 -20.38
C PHE A 31 4.85 2.11 -18.91
N LEU A 32 4.86 1.19 -17.94
CA LEU A 32 4.85 1.58 -16.52
C LEU A 32 6.10 2.39 -16.17
N ILE A 33 5.91 3.41 -15.36
CA ILE A 33 6.98 4.31 -14.89
C ILE A 33 6.98 4.39 -13.36
N ASP A 34 8.15 4.69 -12.80
CA ASP A 34 8.32 5.03 -11.40
C ASP A 34 8.52 6.53 -11.22
N LEU A 35 7.53 7.19 -10.63
CA LEU A 35 7.63 8.60 -10.24
C LEU A 35 8.33 8.73 -8.89
N SER A 36 9.33 9.60 -8.80
CA SER A 36 9.96 9.96 -7.52
C SER A 36 8.95 10.67 -6.60
N ILE A 37 9.30 10.78 -5.31
CA ILE A 37 8.47 11.51 -4.34
C ILE A 37 8.28 12.96 -4.79
N GLU A 38 9.31 13.59 -5.34
CA GLU A 38 9.26 14.99 -5.78
C GLU A 38 8.43 15.15 -7.06
N ASP A 39 8.56 14.25 -8.04
CA ASP A 39 7.72 14.27 -9.25
C ASP A 39 6.23 14.15 -8.88
N ARG A 40 5.90 13.22 -7.97
CA ARG A 40 4.53 13.04 -7.49
C ARG A 40 3.96 14.27 -6.78
N LYS A 41 4.79 15.06 -6.11
CA LYS A 41 4.35 16.30 -5.44
C LYS A 41 4.08 17.40 -6.45
N GLY A 42 4.91 17.52 -7.49
CA GLY A 42 4.82 18.57 -8.52
C GLY A 42 3.70 18.37 -9.54
N LEU A 43 3.25 17.12 -9.76
CA LEU A 43 2.21 16.84 -10.75
C LEU A 43 0.81 17.36 -10.34
N PRO A 44 0.08 18.02 -11.27
CA PRO A 44 -1.35 18.23 -11.13
C PRO A 44 -2.06 16.88 -10.98
N LYS A 45 -2.92 16.75 -9.96
CA LYS A 45 -3.52 15.46 -9.61
C LYS A 45 -4.94 15.37 -10.12
N MET A 46 -5.24 14.27 -10.83
CA MET A 46 -6.60 13.90 -11.13
C MET A 46 -7.26 13.32 -9.86
N GLY A 47 -8.12 14.12 -9.21
CA GLY A 47 -8.96 13.67 -8.11
C GLY A 47 -10.26 13.04 -8.60
N GLY A 48 -11.13 12.59 -7.68
CA GLY A 48 -12.39 11.90 -8.05
C GLY A 48 -13.34 12.71 -8.95
N LYS A 49 -13.30 14.04 -8.89
CA LYS A 49 -14.09 14.94 -9.77
C LYS A 49 -13.39 15.26 -11.10
N SER A 50 -12.10 14.98 -11.21
CA SER A 50 -11.27 15.44 -12.31
C SER A 50 -11.46 14.59 -13.58
N ARG A 51 -11.98 13.36 -13.49
CA ARG A 51 -12.22 12.52 -14.68
C ARG A 51 -13.29 13.11 -15.60
N ALA A 52 -14.45 13.48 -15.04
CA ALA A 52 -15.51 14.12 -15.82
C ALA A 52 -15.03 15.43 -16.46
N PHE A 53 -14.18 16.20 -15.76
CA PHE A 53 -13.56 17.41 -16.29
C PHE A 53 -12.65 17.11 -17.50
N VAL A 54 -11.79 16.09 -17.39
CA VAL A 54 -10.91 15.66 -18.51
C VAL A 54 -11.73 15.18 -19.70
N ASP A 55 -12.75 14.34 -19.47
CA ASP A 55 -13.62 13.83 -20.54
C ASP A 55 -14.37 14.97 -21.25
N GLN A 56 -14.88 15.94 -20.49
CA GLN A 56 -15.52 17.15 -21.04
C GLN A 56 -14.53 18.02 -21.82
N GLY A 57 -13.30 18.18 -21.30
CA GLY A 57 -12.24 18.91 -21.98
C GLY A 57 -11.88 18.30 -23.34
N LEU A 58 -11.76 16.97 -23.40
CA LEU A 58 -11.51 16.26 -24.67
C LEU A 58 -12.68 16.42 -25.65
N ALA A 59 -13.92 16.36 -25.17
CA ALA A 59 -15.09 16.59 -26.02
C ALA A 59 -15.11 18.01 -26.60
N LEU A 60 -14.86 19.02 -25.76
CA LEU A 60 -14.78 20.43 -26.17
C LEU A 60 -13.69 20.64 -27.22
N ALA A 61 -12.47 20.12 -26.95
CA ALA A 61 -11.32 20.23 -27.84
C ALA A 61 -11.56 19.53 -29.19
N THR A 62 -12.18 18.35 -29.17
CA THR A 62 -12.52 17.60 -30.40
C THR A 62 -13.56 18.32 -31.24
N GLN A 63 -14.58 18.90 -30.62
CA GLN A 63 -15.66 19.60 -31.34
C GLN A 63 -15.23 20.98 -31.87
N ASN A 64 -14.21 21.59 -31.25
CA ASN A 64 -13.82 22.98 -31.53
C ASN A 64 -12.31 23.09 -31.72
N THR A 65 -11.72 22.29 -32.61
CA THR A 65 -10.26 22.23 -32.79
C THR A 65 -9.60 23.59 -33.03
N GLY A 66 -10.32 24.53 -33.65
CA GLY A 66 -9.85 25.90 -33.89
C GLY A 66 -9.60 26.77 -32.64
N ILE A 67 -10.06 26.36 -31.44
CA ILE A 67 -9.77 27.08 -30.19
C ILE A 67 -8.39 26.71 -29.62
N LEU A 68 -7.79 25.63 -30.11
CA LEU A 68 -6.54 25.09 -29.59
C LEU A 68 -5.36 25.86 -30.20
N PRO A 69 -4.29 26.12 -29.42
CA PRO A 69 -3.04 26.63 -29.96
C PRO A 69 -2.49 25.70 -31.05
N ARG A 70 -1.79 26.25 -32.05
CA ARG A 70 -1.20 25.43 -33.16
C ARG A 70 -0.24 24.34 -32.69
N ILE A 71 0.39 24.50 -31.53
CA ILE A 71 1.34 23.53 -30.97
C ILE A 71 0.66 22.44 -30.14
N PHE A 72 -0.65 22.53 -29.92
CA PHE A 72 -1.38 21.55 -29.14
C PHE A 72 -1.58 20.26 -29.96
N ASP A 73 -1.14 19.14 -29.40
CA ASP A 73 -1.35 17.82 -29.99
C ASP A 73 -2.65 17.20 -29.44
N LEU A 74 -3.71 17.25 -30.26
CA LEU A 74 -5.01 16.70 -29.90
C LEU A 74 -5.01 15.17 -29.88
N ASP A 75 -4.15 14.53 -30.67
CA ASP A 75 -4.08 13.07 -30.75
C ASP A 75 -3.32 12.51 -29.55
N GLU A 76 -2.24 13.17 -29.11
CA GLU A 76 -1.56 12.85 -27.84
C GLU A 76 -2.52 13.02 -26.65
N TYR A 77 -3.25 14.14 -26.58
CA TYR A 77 -4.24 14.34 -25.53
C TYR A 77 -5.32 13.23 -25.53
N ARG A 78 -5.81 12.82 -26.70
CA ARG A 78 -6.76 11.72 -26.81
C ARG A 78 -6.18 10.40 -26.30
N ALA A 79 -4.94 10.10 -26.67
CA ALA A 79 -4.23 8.89 -26.24
C ALA A 79 -4.04 8.86 -24.71
N ASP A 80 -3.69 9.99 -24.10
CA ASP A 80 -3.56 10.10 -22.64
C ASP A 80 -4.88 9.86 -21.92
N VAL A 81 -5.97 10.47 -22.40
CA VAL A 81 -7.30 10.25 -21.81
C VAL A 81 -7.67 8.77 -21.90
N GLU A 82 -7.45 8.14 -23.05
CA GLU A 82 -7.71 6.71 -23.25
C GLU A 82 -6.85 5.84 -22.33
N MET A 83 -5.56 6.15 -22.18
CA MET A 83 -4.64 5.46 -21.28
C MET A 83 -5.17 5.47 -19.84
N VAL A 84 -5.65 6.63 -19.36
CA VAL A 84 -6.26 6.73 -18.03
C VAL A 84 -7.51 5.85 -17.93
N ARG A 85 -8.36 5.81 -18.98
CA ARG A 85 -9.57 4.96 -18.98
C ARG A 85 -9.21 3.47 -18.88
N ASN A 86 -8.18 3.05 -19.60
CA ASN A 86 -7.76 1.66 -19.67
C ASN A 86 -7.04 1.20 -18.39
N LEU A 87 -6.28 2.08 -17.75
CA LEU A 87 -5.60 1.79 -16.47
C LEU A 87 -6.54 1.74 -15.27
N GLU A 88 -7.65 2.47 -15.30
CA GLU A 88 -8.60 2.58 -14.19
C GLU A 88 -9.13 1.23 -13.66
N PRO A 89 -9.68 0.31 -14.49
CA PRO A 89 -10.12 -1.00 -14.02
C PRO A 89 -8.98 -1.86 -13.46
N LEU A 90 -7.78 -1.80 -14.05
CA LEU A 90 -6.60 -2.51 -13.55
C LEU A 90 -6.20 -1.99 -12.16
N MET A 91 -6.16 -0.67 -11.99
CA MET A 91 -5.87 -0.03 -10.71
C MET A 91 -6.89 -0.40 -9.64
N MET A 92 -8.18 -0.49 -9.98
CA MET A 92 -9.22 -0.93 -9.06
C MET A 92 -9.03 -2.38 -8.60
N ALA A 93 -8.79 -3.31 -9.54
CA ALA A 93 -8.55 -4.72 -9.24
C ALA A 93 -7.30 -4.90 -8.36
N MET A 94 -6.19 -4.24 -8.72
CA MET A 94 -4.94 -4.32 -7.95
C MET A 94 -5.08 -3.73 -6.55
N ARG A 95 -5.81 -2.62 -6.38
CA ARG A 95 -6.10 -2.04 -5.04
C ARG A 95 -6.90 -3.01 -4.18
N GLN A 96 -7.90 -3.68 -4.73
CA GLN A 96 -8.71 -4.64 -3.99
C GLN A 96 -7.87 -5.84 -3.54
N LEU A 97 -7.06 -6.41 -4.43
CA LEU A 97 -6.16 -7.52 -4.12
C LEU A 97 -5.13 -7.10 -3.05
N MET A 98 -4.48 -5.95 -3.24
CA MET A 98 -3.53 -5.39 -2.28
C MET A 98 -4.15 -5.15 -0.91
N LYS A 99 -5.40 -4.67 -0.85
CA LYS A 99 -6.13 -4.50 0.41
C LYS A 99 -6.30 -5.85 1.12
N LYS A 100 -6.78 -6.88 0.41
CA LYS A 100 -6.93 -8.23 0.98
C LYS A 100 -5.60 -8.77 1.51
N MET A 101 -4.53 -8.66 0.74
CA MET A 101 -3.18 -9.09 1.17
C MET A 101 -2.70 -8.34 2.42
N LYS A 102 -2.90 -7.01 2.48
CA LYS A 102 -2.55 -6.20 3.66
C LYS A 102 -3.35 -6.58 4.89
N ASP A 103 -4.66 -6.79 4.73
CA ASP A 103 -5.55 -7.19 5.83
C ASP A 103 -5.15 -8.58 6.36
N THR A 104 -4.87 -9.54 5.48
CA THR A 104 -4.38 -10.88 5.86
C THR A 104 -3.01 -10.82 6.53
N PHE A 105 -2.08 -10.03 6.00
CA PHE A 105 -0.75 -9.86 6.58
C PHE A 105 -0.82 -9.26 7.99
N LEU A 106 -1.66 -8.24 8.18
CA LEU A 106 -1.89 -7.63 9.49
C LEU A 106 -2.48 -8.63 10.48
N ALA A 107 -3.49 -9.40 10.04
CA ALA A 107 -4.14 -10.40 10.90
C ALA A 107 -3.18 -11.51 11.33
N ALA A 108 -2.44 -12.11 10.38
CA ALA A 108 -1.43 -13.14 10.69
C ALA A 108 -0.33 -12.61 11.62
N GLY A 109 0.14 -11.37 11.39
CA GLY A 109 1.10 -10.72 12.29
C GLY A 109 0.54 -10.48 13.69
N SER A 110 -0.74 -10.13 13.81
CA SER A 110 -1.42 -9.97 15.10
C SER A 110 -1.53 -11.28 15.87
N ASP A 111 -1.88 -12.38 15.18
CA ASP A 111 -1.93 -13.72 15.77
C ASP A 111 -0.54 -14.13 16.29
N ALA A 112 0.48 -14.06 15.44
CA ALA A 112 1.87 -14.37 15.81
C ALA A 112 2.37 -13.51 16.98
N TYR A 113 2.05 -12.22 16.97
CA TYR A 113 2.41 -11.29 18.03
C TYR A 113 1.74 -11.66 19.36
N THR A 114 0.45 -11.99 19.33
CA THR A 114 -0.31 -12.41 20.53
C THR A 114 0.26 -13.69 21.12
N GLN A 115 0.58 -14.69 20.30
CA GLN A 115 1.23 -15.92 20.76
C GLN A 115 2.62 -15.64 21.35
N THR A 116 3.39 -14.73 20.76
CA THR A 116 4.69 -14.31 21.28
C THR A 116 4.58 -13.69 22.68
N LEU A 117 3.51 -12.93 22.96
CA LEU A 117 3.27 -12.40 24.32
C LEU A 117 3.03 -13.51 25.35
N VAL A 118 2.31 -14.57 24.97
CA VAL A 118 2.10 -15.76 25.83
C VAL A 118 3.43 -16.47 26.10
N VAL A 119 4.26 -16.65 25.07
CA VAL A 119 5.61 -17.23 25.20
C VAL A 119 6.47 -16.38 26.14
N TYR A 120 6.49 -15.07 25.97
CA TYR A 120 7.25 -14.15 26.83
C TYR A 120 6.81 -14.22 28.30
N GLN A 121 5.50 -14.22 28.56
CA GLN A 121 4.97 -14.35 29.93
C GLN A 121 5.32 -15.70 30.55
N SER A 122 5.20 -16.79 29.78
CA SER A 122 5.56 -18.14 30.23
C SER A 122 7.06 -18.25 30.55
N ALA A 123 7.92 -17.71 29.70
CA ALA A 123 9.37 -17.67 29.91
C ALA A 123 9.74 -16.89 31.18
N LYS A 124 9.08 -15.75 31.44
CA LYS A 124 9.28 -14.97 32.67
C LYS A 124 8.89 -15.74 33.94
N LEU A 125 7.87 -16.61 33.86
CA LEU A 125 7.45 -17.45 34.98
C LEU A 125 8.39 -18.63 35.22
N ALA A 126 8.93 -19.22 34.15
CA ALA A 126 9.83 -20.37 34.20
C ALA A 126 11.27 -19.97 34.61
N GLY A 127 11.81 -18.90 34.04
CA GLY A 127 13.18 -18.44 34.29
C GLY A 127 13.37 -17.65 35.58
N LYS A 128 12.59 -17.93 36.63
CA LYS A 128 12.73 -17.25 37.95
C LYS A 128 14.08 -17.51 38.61
N ASP A 129 14.78 -18.55 38.18
CA ASP A 129 16.15 -18.88 38.57
C ASP A 129 17.22 -18.14 37.75
N GLY A 130 16.82 -17.25 36.85
CA GLY A 130 17.70 -16.46 35.97
C GLY A 130 18.12 -17.17 34.68
N SER A 131 17.69 -18.42 34.45
CA SER A 131 18.11 -19.23 33.30
C SER A 131 17.70 -18.69 31.93
N LEU A 132 16.75 -17.75 31.87
CA LEU A 132 16.20 -17.20 30.62
C LEU A 132 16.39 -15.68 30.49
N ASP A 133 17.18 -15.05 31.37
CA ASP A 133 17.28 -13.59 31.46
C ASP A 133 17.78 -12.94 30.17
N GLU A 134 18.81 -13.50 29.51
CA GLU A 134 19.32 -12.97 28.24
C GLU A 134 18.25 -12.96 27.12
N HIS A 135 17.44 -14.01 27.05
CA HIS A 135 16.34 -14.11 26.08
C HIS A 135 15.19 -13.15 26.42
N LEU A 136 14.86 -13.00 27.70
CA LEU A 136 13.84 -12.08 28.19
C LEU A 136 14.25 -10.62 27.98
N ASP A 137 15.52 -10.28 28.17
CA ASP A 137 16.05 -8.95 27.89
C ASP A 137 15.96 -8.60 26.40
N SER A 138 16.29 -9.55 25.53
CA SER A 138 16.17 -9.37 24.08
C SER A 138 14.71 -9.08 23.65
N LEU A 139 13.75 -9.88 24.15
CA LEU A 139 12.32 -9.67 23.90
C LEU A 139 11.78 -8.39 24.58
N GLY A 140 12.29 -8.10 25.78
CA GLY A 140 11.89 -7.00 26.65
C GLY A 140 12.27 -5.62 26.14
N LYS A 141 13.35 -5.51 25.35
CA LYS A 141 13.78 -4.27 24.67
C LYS A 141 12.66 -3.59 23.88
N ARG A 142 11.68 -4.35 23.38
CA ARG A 142 10.51 -3.83 22.69
C ARG A 142 9.61 -2.96 23.59
N PHE A 143 9.52 -3.27 24.88
CA PHE A 143 8.69 -2.52 25.84
C PHE A 143 9.40 -1.29 26.40
N ALA A 144 10.74 -1.26 26.37
CA ALA A 144 11.55 -0.13 26.82
C ALA A 144 11.35 1.15 25.98
N ARG A 145 10.79 1.03 24.76
CA ARG A 145 10.56 2.19 23.87
C ARG A 145 9.28 2.99 24.18
N LYS A 146 8.55 2.66 25.26
CA LYS A 146 7.33 3.36 25.67
C LYS A 146 7.55 4.26 26.88
N THR A 147 8.39 5.28 26.72
CA THR A 147 8.28 6.52 27.50
C THR A 147 8.13 7.67 26.52
N PRO A 148 6.89 8.01 26.10
CA PRO A 148 6.63 9.32 25.53
C PRO A 148 6.82 10.31 26.68
N GLY A 149 7.91 11.07 26.64
CA GLY A 149 8.00 12.30 27.41
C GLY A 149 6.81 13.18 27.07
N SER A 150 6.21 13.74 28.13
CA SER A 150 5.26 14.85 28.09
C SER A 150 5.53 15.80 26.91
N SER A 151 4.54 15.95 26.04
CA SER A 151 4.37 17.15 25.24
C SER A 151 2.91 17.55 25.34
N SER A 152 2.55 18.05 26.53
CA SER A 152 1.56 19.09 26.62
C SER A 152 2.19 20.36 26.04
N ASP A 153 1.75 20.82 24.87
CA ASP A 153 1.36 22.22 24.78
C ASP A 153 0.37 22.47 23.62
N ASN A 154 -0.54 23.38 23.95
CA ASN A 154 -1.69 23.87 23.21
C ASN A 154 -1.31 24.62 21.92
N ASN A 155 -2.19 24.61 20.92
CA ASN A 155 -3.19 25.68 20.75
C ASN A 155 -4.10 25.44 19.52
N PRO A 156 -5.37 25.90 19.52
CA PRO A 156 -6.30 25.82 18.40
C PRO A 156 -6.32 27.09 17.55
N LYS A 157 -6.41 26.94 16.23
CA LYS A 157 -7.40 27.53 15.32
C LYS A 157 -7.05 27.19 13.87
#